data_AF-A0A9E4U533-F1
#
_entry.id   AF-A0A9E4U533-F1
#
_cell.length_a   1.000
_cell.length_b   1.000
_cell.length_c   1.000
_cell.angle_alpha   90.00
_cell.angle_beta   90.00
_cell.angle_gamma   90.00
#
_symmetry.space_group_name_H-M   'P 1'
#
loop_
_entity.id
_entity.type
_entity.pdbx_description
1 polymer ?
#
loop_
_entity_poly.entity_id
_entity_poly.type
_entity_poly.pdbx_seq_one_letter_code
_entity_poly.pdbx_strand_id
1 'polypeptide(L)' 'VAVSIALVLASEAFNTALEFLADAVQPDHDPLIGRAKDLAAGAVLLTSLGAAAVGLLIFLPHVLRMVRG' A
#
# COMPACT_ATOMS: atom_id res chain seq x y z
N VAL A 1 -14.65 -1.61 2.79
CA VAL A 1 -13.63 -0.78 3.48
C VAL A 1 -12.74 -1.62 4.39
N ALA A 2 -13.27 -2.42 5.33
CA ALA A 2 -12.45 -3.25 6.22
C ALA A 2 -11.46 -4.17 5.48
N VAL A 3 -11.92 -4.89 4.44
CA VAL A 3 -11.04 -5.70 3.58
C VAL A 3 -9.96 -4.86 2.88
N SER A 4 -10.31 -3.66 2.41
CA SER A 4 -9.35 -2.74 1.77
C SER A 4 -8.27 -2.29 2.75
N ILE A 5 -8.64 -1.98 4.00
CA ILE A 5 -7.69 -1.64 5.07
C ILE A 5 -6.79 -2.83 5.37
N ALA A 6 -7.37 -4.03 5.53
CA ALA A 6 -6.61 -5.25 5.78
C ALA A 6 -5.61 -5.55 4.65
N LEU A 7 -5.97 -5.31 3.39
CA LEU A 7 -5.09 -5.48 2.24
C LEU A 7 -3.91 -4.49 2.23
N VAL A 8 -4.14 -3.22 2.60
CA VAL A 8 -3.05 -2.24 2.72
C VAL A 8 -2.07 -2.66 3.82
N LEU A 9 -2.58 -3.06 4.98
CA LEU A 9 -1.76 -3.54 6.09
C LEU A 9 -0.99 -4.82 5.73
N ALA A 10 -1.63 -5.76 5.02
CA ALA A 10 -0.99 -6.97 4.53
C ALA A 10 0.10 -6.65 3.49
N SER A 11 -0.15 -5.70 2.58
CA SER A 11 0.82 -5.24 1.59
C SER A 11 2.04 -4.60 2.25
N GLU A 12 1.83 -3.77 3.27
CA GLU A 12 2.92 -3.15 4.03
C GLU A 12 3.75 -4.19 4.78
N ALA A 13 3.08 -5.11 5.49
CA ALA A 13 3.78 -6.19 6.20
C ALA A 13 4.60 -7.07 5.25
N PHE A 14 4.09 -7.32 4.04
CA PHE A 14 4.83 -8.04 3.01
C PHE A 14 6.01 -7.23 2.46
N ASN A 15 5.86 -5.93 2.23
CA ASN A 15 6.97 -5.05 1.85
C ASN A 15 8.10 -5.09 2.89
N THR A 16 7.78 -4.92 4.17
CA THR A 16 8.77 -4.98 5.26
C THR A 16 9.43 -6.36 5.36
N ALA A 17 8.68 -7.45 5.19
CA ALA A 17 9.24 -8.79 5.18
C ALA A 17 10.23 -9.01 4.03
N LEU A 18 9.94 -8.47 2.84
CA LEU A 18 10.85 -8.50 1.70
C LEU A 18 12.10 -7.64 1.92
N GLU A 19 11.95 -6.47 2.54
CA GLU A 19 13.09 -5.62 2.92
C GLU A 19 14.02 -6.35 3.88
N PHE A 20 13.50 -6.98 4.94
CA PHE A 20 14.31 -7.77 5.88
C PHE A 20 14.99 -8.96 5.21
N LEU A 21 14.30 -9.65 4.31
CA LEU A 21 14.91 -10.75 3.55
C LEU A 21 16.03 -10.24 2.65
N ALA A 22 15.82 -9.12 1.97
CA ALA A 22 16.83 -8.52 1.11
C ALA A 22 18.07 -8.07 1.90
N ASP A 23 17.87 -7.44 3.07
CA ASP A 23 18.97 -7.03 3.97
C ASP A 23 19.73 -8.21 4.56
N ALA A 24 19.04 -9.33 4.82
CA ALA A 24 19.68 -10.55 5.30
C ALA A 24 20.50 -11.26 4.21
N VAL A 25 20.06 -11.21 2.95
CA VAL A 25 20.73 -11.88 1.82
C VAL A 25 21.84 -11.03 1.21
N GLN A 26 21.67 -9.71 1.16
CA GLN A 26 22.62 -8.77 0.56
C GLN A 26 22.81 -7.56 1.49
N PRO A 27 23.76 -7.63 2.45
CA PRO A 27 23.97 -6.59 3.46
C PRO A 27 24.58 -5.31 2.88
N ASP A 28 25.35 -5.44 1.80
CA ASP A 28 25.94 -4.32 1.07
C ASP A 28 24.97 -3.75 0.04
N HIS A 29 25.13 -2.47 -0.29
CA HIS A 29 24.21 -1.82 -1.24
C HIS A 29 24.35 -2.39 -2.65
N ASP A 30 23.30 -3.06 -3.12
CA ASP A 30 23.17 -3.57 -4.49
C ASP A 30 22.09 -2.79 -5.27
N PRO A 31 22.42 -2.21 -6.44
CA PRO A 31 21.47 -1.43 -7.24
C PRO A 31 20.20 -2.22 -7.67
N LEU A 32 20.31 -3.53 -7.87
CA LEU A 32 19.15 -4.37 -8.21
C LEU A 32 18.25 -4.60 -7.01
N ILE A 33 18.83 -4.81 -5.82
CA ILE A 33 18.07 -4.92 -4.57
C ILE A 33 17.36 -3.60 -4.26
N GLY A 34 18.02 -2.46 -4.49
CA GLY A 34 17.39 -1.14 -4.37
C GLY A 34 16.13 -1.03 -5.24
N ARG A 35 16.22 -1.39 -6.52
CA ARG A 35 15.06 -1.39 -7.44
C ARG A 35 13.96 -2.36 -7.01
N ALA A 36 14.31 -3.51 -6.44
CA ALA A 36 13.34 -4.47 -5.93
C ALA A 36 12.56 -3.91 -4.72
N LYS A 37 13.26 -3.23 -3.80
CA LYS A 37 12.64 -2.53 -2.67
C LYS A 37 11.73 -1.39 -3.13
N ASP A 38 12.18 -0.58 -4.09
CA ASP A 38 11.36 0.50 -4.67
C ASP A 38 10.07 -0.03 -5.30
N LEU A 39 10.15 -1.18 -5.98
CA LEU A 39 8.98 -1.83 -6.57
C LEU A 39 8.02 -2.35 -5.50
N ALA A 40 8.53 -2.93 -4.42
CA ALA A 40 7.72 -3.43 -3.31
C ALA A 40 6.98 -2.28 -2.59
N ALA A 41 7.65 -1.15 -2.34
CA ALA A 41 7.03 0.07 -1.85
C ALA A 41 5.98 0.62 -2.84
N GLY A 42 6.26 0.53 -4.15
CA GLY A 42 5.31 0.86 -5.20
C GLY A 42 4.02 0.02 -5.15
N ALA A 43 4.11 -1.26 -4.78
CA ALA A 43 2.93 -2.12 -4.60
C ALA A 43 2.07 -1.69 -3.40
N VAL A 44 2.68 -1.24 -2.31
CA VAL A 44 1.95 -0.64 -1.16
C VAL A 44 1.24 0.65 -1.59
N LEU A 45 1.90 1.49 -2.39
CA LEU A 45 1.28 2.72 -2.90
C LEU A 45 0.05 2.40 -3.77
N LEU A 46 0.15 1.43 -4.67
CA LEU A 46 -0.98 1.04 -5.53
C LEU A 46 -2.15 0.46 -4.72
N THR A 47 -1.87 -0.38 -3.72
CA THR A 47 -2.92 -0.93 -2.85
C THR A 47 -3.58 0.14 -1.98
N SER A 48 -2.82 1.11 -1.45
CA SER A 48 -3.37 2.23 -0.69
C SER A 48 -4.22 3.18 -1.53
N LEU A 49 -3.83 3.47 -2.78
CA LEU A 49 -4.65 4.22 -3.72
C LEU A 49 -5.96 3.49 -4.05
N GLY A 50 -5.90 2.16 -4.25
CA GLY A 50 -7.09 1.33 -4.42
C GLY A 50 -8.03 1.39 -3.21
N ALA A 51 -7.48 1.33 -1.99
CA ALA A 51 -8.27 1.45 -0.76
C ALA A 51 -8.92 2.84 -0.63
N ALA A 52 -8.20 3.91 -0.97
CA ALA A 52 -8.73 5.27 -0.99
C ALA A 52 -9.87 5.42 -2.01
N ALA A 53 -9.71 4.87 -3.22
CA ALA A 53 -10.75 4.88 -4.24
C ALA A 53 -12.02 4.15 -3.77
N VAL A 54 -11.89 2.97 -3.14
CA VAL A 54 -13.03 2.25 -2.55
C VAL A 54 -13.72 3.08 -1.46
N GLY A 55 -12.95 3.74 -0.60
CA GLY A 55 -13.48 4.64 0.43
C GLY A 55 -14.27 5.80 -0.19
N LEU A 56 -13.70 6.48 -1.19
CA LEU A 56 -14.36 7.58 -1.90
C LEU A 56 -15.66 7.11 -2.57
N LEU A 57 -15.65 6.00 -3.31
CA LEU A 57 -16.86 5.50 -3.97
C LEU A 57 -18.03 5.25 -3.00
N ILE A 58 -17.73 4.81 -1.78
CA ILE A 58 -18.75 4.53 -0.75
C ILE A 58 -19.18 5.82 -0.03
N PHE A 59 -18.22 6.62 0.45
CA PHE A 59 -18.50 7.74 1.34
C PHE A 59 -18.80 9.06 0.62
N LEU A 60 -18.20 9.31 -0.55
CA LEU A 60 -18.39 10.55 -1.31
C LEU A 60 -19.86 10.87 -1.62
N PRO A 61 -20.72 9.94 -2.09
CA PRO A 61 -22.14 10.27 -2.34
C PRO A 61 -22.89 10.60 -1.05
N HIS A 62 -22.53 9.98 0.08
CA HIS A 62 -23.15 10.26 1.38
C HIS A 62 -22.76 11.64 1.90
N VAL A 63 -21.48 12.00 1.80
CA VAL A 63 -20.98 13.32 2.18
C VAL A 63 -21.59 14.41 1.30
N LEU A 64 -21.64 14.20 -0.03
CA LEU A 64 -22.26 15.16 -0.95
C LEU A 64 -23.75 15.37 -0.67
N ARG A 65 -24.47 14.31 -0.27
CA ARG A 65 -25.88 14.42 0.13
C ARG A 65 -26.02 15.22 1.43
N MET A 66 -25.15 15.00 2.40
CA MET A 66 -25.16 15.71 3.69
C MET A 66 -24.84 17.20 3.54
N VAL A 67 -23.93 17.56 2.63
CA VAL A 67 -23.52 18.95 2.39
C VAL A 67 -24.52 19.72 1.52
N ARG A 68 -25.25 19.03 0.62
CA ARG A 68 -26.28 19.63 -0.25
C ARG A 68 -27.69 19.61 0.34
N GLY A 69 -27.88 18.92 1.47
CA GLY A 69 -29.14 18.79 2.18
C GLY A 69 -29.33 19.84 3.27
#